data_AF-A0A2C9KIU8-F1
#
_entry.id   AF-A0A2C9KIU8-F1
#
_cell.length_a   1.000
_cell.length_b   1.000
_cell.length_c   1.000
_cell.angle_alpha   90.00
_cell.angle_beta   90.00
_cell.angle_gamma   90.00
#
_symmetry.space_group_name_H-M   'P 1'
#
loop_
_entity.id
_entity.type
_entity.pdbx_description
1 polymer ?
#
loop_
_entity_poly.entity_id
_entity_poly.type
_entity_poly.pdbx_seq_one_letter_code
_entity_poly.pdbx_strand_id
1 'polypeptide(L)'
;MNLNQILVVVVFLVSLAVNESADAGDQHELSMASKHKINRYRRIVMRRNRGWDRDRNNRNKQGKKKGNNSKKQRLSPEERIGVANNHVALNVFTSLYPSINSNTIFSPHSLHTALAMTMLGAKKDTKKEFYSSLGFKTAKVGRSEVHGIYNKLLSSLSSQRDVTLYNANSVFVKFGLPLKTNFSRVLRTHYHAKVDNFNMADPEGPERSINAWVANATRGMISDILKKGDVNINTAMIIMNAVYLKASWADQFEPWNTEPKPFYSLNSGVQTISTMNIFDNFT
;
A
#
# COMPACT_ATOMS: atom_id res chain seq x y z
N MET A 1 -1.09 -25.08 8.02
CA MET A 1 -0.38 -23.81 7.73
C MET A 1 0.95 -23.87 8.46
N ASN A 2 2.09 -23.67 7.79
CA ASN A 2 3.40 -23.63 8.47
C ASN A 2 3.47 -22.34 9.30
N LEU A 3 3.63 -22.46 10.61
CA LEU A 3 3.61 -21.35 11.56
C LEU A 3 4.84 -20.44 11.43
N ASN A 4 5.91 -20.90 10.78
CA ASN A 4 7.14 -20.11 10.57
C ASN A 4 7.06 -19.13 9.39
N GLN A 5 5.86 -18.88 8.86
CA GLN A 5 5.65 -18.05 7.69
C GLN A 5 4.53 -17.02 7.94
N ILE A 6 4.79 -15.76 7.59
CA ILE A 6 3.79 -14.70 7.56
C ILE A 6 3.13 -14.70 6.18
N LEU A 7 1.80 -14.72 6.15
CA LEU A 7 1.02 -14.62 4.92
C LEU A 7 0.21 -13.32 4.92
N VAL A 8 0.37 -12.51 3.88
CA VAL A 8 -0.43 -11.29 3.67
C VAL A 8 -0.90 -11.25 2.22
N VAL A 9 -2.22 -11.13 2.05
CA VAL A 9 -2.85 -10.91 0.74
C VAL A 9 -3.57 -9.57 0.79
N VAL A 10 -3.20 -8.67 -0.11
CA VAL A 10 -3.89 -7.39 -0.24
C VAL A 10 -4.12 -7.05 -1.70
N VAL A 11 -5.33 -6.59 -1.96
CA VAL A 11 -5.78 -6.04 -3.22
C VAL A 11 -6.11 -4.57 -3.03
N PHE A 12 -5.76 -3.74 -4.01
CA PHE A 12 -6.33 -2.41 -4.15
C PHE A 12 -6.78 -2.12 -5.58
N LEU A 13 -7.98 -1.55 -5.71
CA LEU A 13 -8.65 -1.28 -6.98
C LEU A 13 -9.14 0.17 -7.04
N VAL A 14 -8.85 0.85 -8.16
CA VAL A 14 -9.43 2.15 -8.52
C VAL A 14 -10.22 1.96 -9.81
N SER A 15 -11.54 2.11 -9.74
CA SER A 15 -12.39 2.22 -10.93
C SER A 15 -12.61 3.69 -11.26
N LEU A 16 -12.38 4.05 -12.54
CA LEU A 16 -12.67 5.39 -13.06
C LEU A 16 -13.88 5.30 -13.98
N ALA A 17 -14.92 6.06 -13.64
CA ALA A 17 -16.10 6.23 -14.47
C ALA A 17 -16.00 7.50 -15.33
N VAL A 18 -16.70 7.52 -16.46
CA VAL A 18 -16.96 8.76 -17.20
C VAL A 18 -18.15 9.43 -16.55
N ASN A 19 -17.92 10.50 -15.78
CA ASN A 19 -19.01 11.31 -15.24
C ASN A 19 -19.24 12.55 -16.11
N GLU A 20 -20.46 12.69 -16.61
CA GLU A 20 -21.08 13.99 -16.87
C GLU A 20 -21.61 14.51 -15.51
N SER A 21 -21.01 15.62 -15.05
CA SER A 21 -21.41 16.56 -13.97
C SER A 21 -22.25 16.08 -12.76
N ALA A 22 -21.79 16.36 -11.52
CA ALA A 22 -22.67 16.68 -10.39
C ALA A 22 -21.95 17.45 -9.25
N ASP A 23 -22.76 18.17 -8.48
CA ASP A 23 -22.54 19.43 -7.75
C ASP A 23 -21.96 19.32 -6.32
N ALA A 24 -21.48 20.44 -5.77
CA ALA A 24 -20.72 20.57 -4.53
C ALA A 24 -21.50 21.32 -3.43
N GLY A 25 -22.37 20.62 -2.69
CA GLY A 25 -23.17 21.21 -1.61
C GLY A 25 -22.78 20.81 -0.18
N ASP A 26 -22.59 19.51 0.08
CA ASP A 26 -22.72 18.99 1.47
C ASP A 26 -21.40 18.64 2.19
N GLN A 27 -20.23 18.95 1.62
CA GLN A 27 -18.93 18.50 2.17
C GLN A 27 -18.31 19.42 3.25
N HIS A 28 -18.90 20.58 3.55
CA HIS A 28 -18.19 21.62 4.30
C HIS A 28 -18.18 21.42 5.83
N GLU A 29 -19.24 20.87 6.43
CA GLU A 29 -19.37 20.74 7.90
C GLU A 29 -18.65 19.51 8.48
N LEU A 30 -18.69 18.37 7.80
CA LEU A 30 -18.01 17.14 8.22
C LEU A 30 -16.47 17.26 8.18
N SER A 31 -15.93 18.24 7.42
CA SER A 31 -14.49 18.43 7.27
C SER A 31 -13.83 19.08 8.50
N MET A 32 -14.53 19.96 9.24
CA MET A 32 -13.94 20.76 10.32
C MET A 32 -13.74 19.95 11.61
N ALA A 33 -14.72 19.12 11.99
CA ALA A 33 -14.64 18.25 13.17
C ALA A 33 -13.56 17.16 13.00
N SER A 34 -13.43 16.60 11.78
CA SER A 34 -12.38 15.63 11.44
C SER A 34 -10.98 16.25 11.43
N LYS A 35 -10.82 17.46 10.87
CA LYS A 35 -9.53 18.19 10.88
C LYS A 35 -9.00 18.43 12.29
N HIS A 36 -9.87 18.74 13.25
CA HIS A 36 -9.45 19.01 14.63
C HIS A 36 -8.97 17.73 15.36
N LYS A 37 -9.64 16.59 15.17
CA LYS A 37 -9.22 15.28 15.72
C LYS A 37 -7.93 14.78 15.06
N ILE A 38 -7.80 14.90 13.73
CA ILE A 38 -6.58 14.54 12.98
C ILE A 38 -5.38 15.37 13.45
N ASN A 39 -5.55 16.68 13.65
CA ASN A 39 -4.47 17.55 14.13
C ASN A 39 -4.05 17.26 15.58
N ARG A 40 -4.95 16.72 16.41
CA ARG A 40 -4.61 16.26 17.78
C ARG A 40 -3.78 14.98 17.73
N TYR A 41 -4.16 14.00 16.92
CA TYR A 41 -3.39 12.75 16.72
C TYR A 41 -2.04 12.99 16.06
N ARG A 42 -1.98 13.87 15.05
CA ARG A 42 -0.73 14.28 14.38
C ARG A 42 0.26 14.89 15.37
N ARG A 43 -0.20 15.66 16.36
CA ARG A 43 0.65 16.20 17.44
C ARG A 43 1.17 15.12 18.40
N ILE A 44 0.36 14.11 18.71
CA ILE A 44 0.75 13.01 19.60
C ILE A 44 1.80 12.12 18.93
N VAL A 45 1.60 11.73 17.67
CA VAL A 45 2.56 10.93 16.90
C VAL A 45 3.87 11.71 16.67
N MET A 46 3.79 13.00 16.34
CA MET A 46 4.97 13.87 16.21
C MET A 46 5.70 14.12 17.54
N ARG A 47 5.02 14.03 18.69
CA ARG A 47 5.66 14.08 20.02
C ARG A 47 6.36 12.75 20.34
N ARG A 48 5.75 11.62 19.98
CA ARG A 48 6.28 10.27 20.23
C ARG A 48 7.49 9.95 19.33
N ASN A 49 7.46 10.36 18.06
CA ASN A 49 8.63 10.30 17.17
C ASN A 49 9.80 11.19 17.65
N ARG A 50 9.49 12.36 18.25
CA ARG A 50 10.52 13.21 18.88
C ARG A 50 11.10 12.59 20.16
N GLY A 51 10.34 11.78 20.88
CA GLY A 51 10.83 10.97 22.01
C GLY A 51 11.78 9.88 21.54
N TRP A 52 11.40 9.14 20.49
CA TRP A 52 12.27 8.17 19.82
C TRP A 52 13.59 8.78 19.33
N ASP A 53 13.54 9.96 18.70
CA ASP A 53 14.75 10.69 18.28
C ASP A 53 15.62 11.19 19.46
N ARG A 54 15.01 11.46 20.63
CA ARG A 54 15.75 11.84 21.85
C ARG A 54 16.44 10.64 22.48
N ASP A 55 15.76 9.50 22.58
CA ASP A 55 16.32 8.28 23.19
C ASP A 55 17.45 7.70 22.32
N ARG A 56 17.31 7.75 20.98
CA ARG A 56 18.39 7.44 20.04
C ARG A 56 19.60 8.38 20.20
N ASN A 57 19.36 9.68 20.38
CA ASN A 57 20.43 10.65 20.60
C ASN A 57 21.10 10.50 21.98
N ASN A 58 20.39 10.03 23.00
CA ASN A 58 20.96 9.84 24.34
C ASN A 58 21.84 8.58 24.41
N ARG A 59 21.43 7.48 23.75
CA ARG A 59 22.28 6.30 23.55
C ARG A 59 23.54 6.63 22.73
N ASN A 60 23.41 7.48 21.72
CA ASN A 60 24.55 7.98 20.92
C ASN A 60 25.48 8.95 21.68
N LYS A 61 25.03 9.57 22.78
CA LYS A 61 25.87 10.46 23.60
C LYS A 61 26.76 9.69 24.58
N GLN A 62 26.31 8.56 25.10
CA GLN A 62 27.14 7.71 25.99
C GLN A 62 28.23 6.95 25.22
N GLY A 63 28.11 6.77 23.90
CA GLY A 63 29.11 6.12 23.05
C GLY A 63 30.09 7.04 22.29
N LYS A 64 30.00 8.37 22.41
CA LYS A 64 30.79 9.32 21.61
C LYS A 64 31.82 10.11 22.43
N LYS A 65 32.85 9.41 22.91
CA LYS A 65 34.22 9.97 23.01
C LYS A 65 35.12 9.26 22.00
N LYS A 66 34.91 9.55 20.71
CA LYS A 66 35.91 9.48 19.63
C LYS A 66 35.31 10.13 18.39
N GLY A 67 35.99 11.15 17.89
CA GLY A 67 35.49 12.04 16.86
C GLY A 67 35.16 11.31 15.56
N ASN A 68 34.01 11.63 14.99
CA ASN A 68 33.81 11.57 13.54
C ASN A 68 32.66 12.48 13.13
N ASN A 69 32.94 13.38 12.19
CA ASN A 69 31.99 14.29 11.55
C ASN A 69 30.86 13.49 10.88
N SER A 70 29.75 13.24 11.59
CA SER A 70 28.59 12.57 11.02
C SER A 70 27.80 13.53 10.12
N LYS A 71 28.11 13.53 8.81
CA LYS A 71 27.19 14.03 7.79
C LYS A 71 25.83 13.36 8.02
N LYS A 72 24.74 14.13 8.20
CA LYS A 72 23.38 13.56 8.20
C LYS A 72 23.19 12.82 6.87
N GLN A 73 23.12 11.49 6.93
CA GLN A 73 22.93 10.66 5.74
C GLN A 73 21.59 11.03 5.10
N ARG A 74 21.62 11.44 3.82
CA ARG A 74 20.41 11.75 3.05
C ARG A 74 19.73 10.43 2.68
N LEU A 75 18.42 10.35 2.88
CA LEU A 75 17.61 9.22 2.44
C LEU A 75 17.78 9.02 0.93
N SER A 76 17.91 7.75 0.52
CA SER A 76 17.81 7.32 -0.87
C SER A 76 16.44 7.70 -1.46
N PRO A 77 16.32 7.77 -2.79
CA PRO A 77 15.04 8.02 -3.44
C PRO A 77 13.94 7.03 -3.04
N GLU A 78 14.26 5.74 -2.91
CA GLU A 78 13.37 4.65 -2.53
C GLU A 78 12.90 4.79 -1.08
N GLU A 79 13.81 5.11 -0.15
CA GLU A 79 13.45 5.41 1.24
C GLU A 79 12.51 6.60 1.35
N ARG A 80 12.66 7.61 0.47
CA ARG A 80 11.72 8.74 0.41
C ARG A 80 10.34 8.31 -0.08
N ILE A 81 10.23 7.34 -1.00
CA ILE A 81 8.94 6.73 -1.32
C ILE A 81 8.39 5.99 -0.11
N GLY A 82 9.23 5.29 0.67
CA GLY A 82 8.83 4.69 1.96
C GLY A 82 8.23 5.71 2.93
N VAL A 83 8.84 6.89 3.08
CA VAL A 83 8.29 7.98 3.90
C VAL A 83 6.94 8.47 3.36
N ALA A 84 6.81 8.61 2.04
CA ALA A 84 5.56 9.02 1.39
C ALA A 84 4.45 7.97 1.58
N ASN A 85 4.80 6.69 1.45
CA ASN A 85 3.92 5.56 1.67
C ASN A 85 3.43 5.50 3.13
N ASN A 86 4.31 5.71 4.10
CA ASN A 86 3.94 5.76 5.53
C ASN A 86 2.96 6.90 5.85
N HIS A 87 3.08 8.03 5.17
CA HIS A 87 2.11 9.12 5.28
C HIS A 87 0.71 8.68 4.84
N VAL A 88 0.61 7.98 3.70
CA VAL A 88 -0.66 7.42 3.23
C VAL A 88 -1.18 6.33 4.17
N ALA A 89 -0.32 5.41 4.60
CA ALA A 89 -0.66 4.34 5.52
C ALA A 89 -1.36 4.87 6.77
N LEU A 90 -0.75 5.85 7.44
CA LEU A 90 -1.28 6.42 8.67
C LEU A 90 -2.58 7.19 8.45
N ASN A 91 -2.69 7.94 7.36
CA ASN A 91 -3.90 8.70 7.07
C ASN A 91 -5.08 7.75 6.78
N VAL A 92 -4.87 6.75 5.93
CA VAL A 92 -5.88 5.75 5.57
C VAL A 92 -6.29 4.95 6.79
N PHE A 93 -5.32 4.45 7.57
CA PHE A 93 -5.62 3.72 8.80
C PHE A 93 -6.42 4.57 9.77
N THR A 94 -6.05 5.84 10.00
CA THR A 94 -6.78 6.74 10.89
C THR A 94 -8.20 7.02 10.41
N SER A 95 -8.42 7.10 9.10
CA SER A 95 -9.75 7.28 8.51
C SER A 95 -10.62 6.04 8.60
N LEU A 96 -10.04 4.85 8.46
CA LEU A 96 -10.78 3.58 8.51
C LEU A 96 -11.00 3.09 9.94
N TYR A 97 -10.07 3.37 10.86
CA TYR A 97 -10.07 2.89 12.24
C TYR A 97 -11.43 3.01 12.97
N PRO A 98 -12.18 4.13 12.87
CA PRO A 98 -13.48 4.25 13.53
C PRO A 98 -14.53 3.22 13.07
N SER A 99 -14.35 2.63 11.90
CA SER A 99 -15.27 1.67 11.28
C SER A 99 -14.75 0.23 11.29
N ILE A 100 -13.51 0.00 11.75
CA ILE A 100 -12.92 -1.34 11.80
C ILE A 100 -13.50 -2.10 13.00
N ASN A 101 -14.27 -3.16 12.71
CA ASN A 101 -14.88 -4.05 13.70
C ASN A 101 -14.49 -5.54 13.51
N SER A 102 -13.56 -5.80 12.60
CA SER A 102 -13.11 -7.14 12.21
C SER A 102 -11.62 -7.11 11.84
N ASN A 103 -11.00 -8.30 11.74
CA ASN A 103 -9.61 -8.43 11.31
C ASN A 103 -9.42 -7.73 9.96
N THR A 104 -8.63 -6.66 9.96
CA THR A 104 -8.43 -5.82 8.79
C THR A 104 -6.95 -5.80 8.44
N ILE A 105 -6.66 -6.07 7.17
CA ILE A 105 -5.34 -5.95 6.60
C ILE A 105 -5.43 -5.14 5.32
N PHE A 106 -4.47 -4.25 5.12
CA PHE A 106 -4.29 -3.55 3.86
C PHE A 106 -2.80 -3.26 3.65
N SER A 107 -2.45 -2.95 2.42
CA SER A 107 -1.09 -2.73 1.94
C SER A 107 -1.03 -1.28 1.46
N PRO A 108 -0.47 -0.39 2.27
CA PRO A 108 -0.25 0.99 1.86
C PRO A 108 0.52 1.08 0.56
N HIS A 109 1.50 0.18 0.34
CA HIS A 109 2.29 0.14 -0.88
C HIS A 109 1.43 -0.10 -2.13
N SER A 110 0.50 -1.05 -2.06
CA SER A 110 -0.41 -1.39 -3.15
C SER A 110 -1.26 -0.20 -3.55
N LEU A 111 -1.88 0.43 -2.54
CA LEU A 111 -2.67 1.66 -2.66
C LEU A 111 -1.86 2.81 -3.25
N HIS A 112 -0.67 3.06 -2.68
CA HIS A 112 0.22 4.14 -3.08
C HIS A 112 0.69 3.97 -4.53
N THR A 113 1.01 2.75 -4.93
CA THR A 113 1.43 2.40 -6.29
C THR A 113 0.30 2.61 -7.29
N ALA A 114 -0.90 2.09 -7.02
CA ALA A 114 -2.06 2.27 -7.90
C ALA A 114 -2.41 3.75 -8.08
N LEU A 115 -2.46 4.53 -7.00
CA LEU A 115 -2.74 5.97 -7.09
C LEU A 115 -1.60 6.75 -7.77
N ALA A 116 -0.35 6.32 -7.65
CA ALA A 116 0.77 6.92 -8.38
C ALA A 116 0.70 6.62 -9.89
N MET A 117 0.24 5.42 -10.28
CA MET A 117 -0.10 5.10 -11.67
C MET A 117 -1.24 5.99 -12.19
N THR A 118 -2.28 6.23 -11.39
CA THR A 118 -3.36 7.16 -11.75
C THR A 118 -2.87 8.60 -11.90
N MET A 119 -2.01 9.06 -10.98
CA MET A 119 -1.43 10.41 -11.01
C MET A 119 -0.64 10.69 -12.30
N LEU A 120 -0.05 9.67 -12.92
CA LEU A 120 0.67 9.80 -14.19
C LEU A 120 -0.22 10.37 -15.30
N GLY A 121 -1.50 9.96 -15.33
CA GLY A 121 -2.50 10.43 -16.31
C GLY A 121 -3.15 11.75 -15.93
N ALA A 122 -3.10 12.13 -14.65
CA ALA A 122 -3.70 13.36 -14.14
C ALA A 122 -2.95 14.62 -14.61
N LYS A 123 -3.67 15.75 -14.65
CA LYS A 123 -3.13 17.07 -15.00
C LYS A 123 -3.55 18.13 -13.97
N LYS A 124 -2.91 19.31 -14.05
CA LYS A 124 -3.26 20.52 -13.27
C LYS A 124 -3.55 20.20 -11.80
N ASP A 125 -4.74 20.54 -11.31
CA ASP A 125 -5.08 20.46 -9.89
C ASP A 125 -5.27 19.03 -9.42
N THR A 126 -5.89 18.15 -10.23
CA THR A 126 -5.97 16.71 -9.95
C THR A 126 -4.58 16.11 -9.71
N LYS A 127 -3.58 16.47 -10.53
CA LYS A 127 -2.20 16.00 -10.32
C LYS A 127 -1.58 16.58 -9.05
N LYS A 128 -1.88 17.84 -8.70
CA LYS A 128 -1.39 18.46 -7.46
C LYS A 128 -1.98 17.78 -6.22
N GLU A 129 -3.26 17.43 -6.27
CA GLU A 129 -3.95 16.72 -5.19
C GLU A 129 -3.35 15.34 -4.97
N PHE A 130 -3.24 14.51 -6.02
CA PHE A 130 -2.55 13.23 -5.93
C PHE A 130 -1.15 13.39 -5.35
N TYR A 131 -0.37 14.33 -5.86
CA TYR A 131 1.00 14.53 -5.41
C TYR A 131 1.10 14.90 -3.92
N SER A 132 0.16 15.71 -3.41
CA SER A 132 0.10 16.09 -2.00
C SER A 132 -0.41 14.95 -1.12
N SER A 133 -1.52 14.33 -1.51
CA SER A 133 -2.17 13.24 -0.75
C SER A 133 -1.29 12.01 -0.65
N LEU A 134 -0.54 11.70 -1.71
CA LEU A 134 0.45 10.61 -1.73
C LEU A 134 1.72 10.92 -0.93
N GLY A 135 1.81 12.07 -0.25
CA GLY A 135 2.91 12.40 0.65
C GLY A 135 4.22 12.75 -0.04
N PHE A 136 4.26 12.86 -1.37
CA PHE A 136 5.49 13.15 -2.12
C PHE A 136 6.10 14.51 -1.74
N LYS A 137 5.27 15.52 -1.46
CA LYS A 137 5.73 16.82 -0.96
C LYS A 137 6.43 16.68 0.40
N THR A 138 5.85 15.94 1.33
CA THR A 138 6.40 15.70 2.67
C THR A 138 7.71 14.92 2.61
N ALA A 139 7.79 13.93 1.72
CA ALA A 139 8.98 13.13 1.48
C ALA A 139 10.02 13.80 0.55
N LYS A 140 9.76 15.03 0.10
CA LYS A 140 10.62 15.83 -0.78
C LYS A 140 10.96 15.12 -2.11
N VAL A 141 10.00 14.41 -2.70
CA VAL A 141 10.16 13.67 -3.96
C VAL A 141 9.92 14.57 -5.15
N GLY A 142 10.92 14.77 -6.02
CA GLY A 142 10.76 15.58 -7.23
C GLY A 142 9.67 15.01 -8.14
N ARG A 143 8.81 15.87 -8.69
CA ARG A 143 7.69 15.45 -9.55
C ARG A 143 8.13 14.63 -10.77
N SER A 144 9.26 14.98 -11.37
CA SER A 144 9.85 14.27 -12.52
C SER A 144 10.49 12.93 -12.13
N GLU A 145 10.83 12.75 -10.86
CA GLU A 145 11.55 11.58 -10.37
C GLU A 145 10.60 10.46 -9.92
N VAL A 146 9.37 10.79 -9.50
CA VAL A 146 8.43 9.86 -8.84
C VAL A 146 8.37 8.50 -9.55
N HIS A 147 8.02 8.49 -10.84
CA HIS A 147 7.85 7.25 -11.59
C HIS A 147 9.18 6.51 -11.81
N GLY A 148 10.27 7.26 -12.01
CA GLY A 148 11.63 6.67 -12.10
C GLY A 148 12.02 5.90 -10.84
N ILE A 149 11.65 6.41 -9.67
CA ILE A 149 11.95 5.77 -8.38
C ILE A 149 11.11 4.50 -8.18
N TYR A 150 9.85 4.48 -8.63
CA TYR A 150 9.01 3.28 -8.59
C TYR A 150 9.63 2.11 -9.34
N ASN A 151 10.27 2.34 -10.49
CA ASN A 151 10.96 1.28 -11.22
C ASN A 151 12.03 0.60 -10.36
N LYS A 152 12.86 1.41 -9.68
CA LYS A 152 13.94 0.91 -8.82
C LYS A 152 13.39 0.17 -7.61
N LEU A 153 12.36 0.72 -6.98
CA LEU A 153 11.68 0.10 -5.85
C LEU A 153 11.07 -1.26 -6.21
N LEU A 154 10.33 -1.35 -7.32
CA LEU A 154 9.68 -2.60 -7.73
C LEU A 154 10.71 -3.65 -8.17
N SER A 155 11.80 -3.22 -8.79
CA SER A 155 12.92 -4.10 -9.14
C SER A 155 13.60 -4.68 -7.90
N SER A 156 13.82 -3.87 -6.85
CA SER A 156 14.47 -4.34 -5.61
C SER A 156 13.57 -5.23 -4.75
N LEU A 157 12.25 -5.04 -4.82
CA LEU A 157 11.27 -5.92 -4.19
C LEU A 157 11.24 -7.31 -4.83
N SER A 158 11.42 -7.38 -6.15
CA SER A 158 11.39 -8.64 -6.91
C SER A 158 12.66 -9.48 -6.74
N SER A 159 13.74 -8.92 -6.18
CA SER A 159 15.03 -9.59 -6.04
C SER A 159 15.30 -10.20 -4.65
N GLN A 160 14.31 -10.21 -3.76
CA GLN A 160 14.46 -10.73 -2.40
C GLN A 160 14.39 -12.27 -2.40
N ARG A 161 15.40 -12.94 -1.83
CA ARG A 161 15.51 -14.41 -1.87
C ARG A 161 14.68 -15.13 -0.81
N ASP A 162 14.54 -14.52 0.37
CA ASP A 162 13.87 -15.15 1.53
C ASP A 162 12.39 -14.75 1.66
N VAL A 163 11.89 -14.04 0.65
CA VAL A 163 10.53 -13.50 0.61
C VAL A 163 9.87 -13.92 -0.70
N THR A 164 8.81 -14.71 -0.61
CA THR A 164 7.89 -14.92 -1.73
C THR A 164 6.97 -13.71 -1.83
N LEU A 165 7.30 -12.78 -2.71
CA LEU A 165 6.47 -11.61 -3.01
C LEU A 165 5.98 -11.68 -4.45
N TYR A 166 4.67 -11.83 -4.65
CA TYR A 166 4.05 -11.60 -5.95
C TYR A 166 3.40 -10.22 -5.92
N ASN A 167 3.91 -9.31 -6.75
CA ASN A 167 3.42 -7.95 -6.87
C ASN A 167 2.97 -7.72 -8.32
N ALA A 168 1.66 -7.58 -8.51
CA ALA A 168 1.04 -7.48 -9.82
C ALA A 168 0.36 -6.12 -9.99
N ASN A 169 0.92 -5.28 -10.85
CA ASN A 169 0.34 -3.99 -11.25
C ASN A 169 -0.41 -4.14 -12.58
N SER A 170 -1.58 -3.54 -12.71
CA SER A 170 -2.23 -3.44 -14.01
C SER A 170 -3.17 -2.26 -14.18
N VAL A 171 -3.41 -1.96 -15.45
CA VAL A 171 -4.42 -1.02 -15.94
C VAL A 171 -5.21 -1.73 -17.02
N PHE A 172 -6.49 -1.97 -16.77
CA PHE A 172 -7.44 -2.49 -17.75
C PHE A 172 -8.35 -1.37 -18.21
N VAL A 173 -8.48 -1.19 -19.52
CA VAL A 173 -9.32 -0.14 -20.13
C VAL A 173 -10.46 -0.75 -20.92
N LYS A 174 -11.63 -0.12 -20.86
CA LYS A 174 -12.79 -0.54 -21.65
C LYS A 174 -12.41 -0.60 -23.13
N PHE A 175 -12.69 -1.72 -23.77
CA PHE A 175 -12.45 -1.90 -25.20
C PHE A 175 -13.02 -0.72 -26.02
N GLY A 176 -12.26 -0.23 -26.99
CA GLY A 176 -12.61 0.94 -27.80
C GLY A 176 -12.16 2.30 -27.24
N LEU A 177 -11.66 2.38 -26.01
CA LEU A 177 -11.08 3.61 -25.47
C LEU A 177 -9.55 3.64 -25.69
N PRO A 178 -9.01 4.56 -26.51
CA PRO A 178 -7.58 4.60 -26.77
C PRO A 178 -6.80 5.19 -25.60
N LEU A 179 -5.72 4.52 -25.20
CA LEU A 179 -4.72 5.06 -24.28
C LEU A 179 -3.60 5.76 -25.03
N LYS A 180 -3.11 6.87 -24.46
CA LYS A 180 -1.92 7.54 -25.00
C LYS A 180 -0.71 6.63 -24.91
N THR A 181 0.02 6.47 -26.02
CA THR A 181 1.22 5.61 -26.11
C THR A 181 2.23 5.89 -24.99
N ASN A 182 2.47 7.16 -24.68
CA ASN A 182 3.41 7.54 -23.63
C ASN A 182 2.94 7.13 -22.22
N PHE A 183 1.63 7.16 -21.96
CA PHE A 183 1.07 6.73 -20.68
C PHE A 183 1.28 5.22 -20.50
N SER A 184 0.88 4.43 -21.50
CA SER A 184 1.08 2.97 -21.50
C SER A 184 2.55 2.58 -21.40
N ARG A 185 3.45 3.28 -22.10
CA ARG A 185 4.90 3.07 -22.03
C ARG A 185 5.44 3.28 -20.62
N VAL A 186 5.11 4.41 -19.99
CA VAL A 186 5.59 4.71 -18.63
C VAL A 186 5.04 3.71 -17.62
N LEU A 187 3.78 3.28 -17.73
CA LEU A 187 3.21 2.23 -16.87
C LEU A 187 3.98 0.91 -16.99
N ARG A 188 4.25 0.44 -18.21
CA ARG A 188 5.02 -0.79 -18.43
C ARG A 188 6.45 -0.68 -17.91
N THR A 189 7.15 0.40 -18.24
CA THR A 189 8.57 0.57 -17.90
C THR A 189 8.79 0.84 -16.42
N HIS A 190 7.98 1.69 -15.80
CA HIS A 190 8.24 2.18 -14.44
C HIS A 190 7.44 1.47 -13.35
N TYR A 191 6.30 0.89 -13.70
CA TYR A 191 5.43 0.19 -12.75
C TYR A 191 5.37 -1.31 -13.01
N HIS A 192 6.05 -1.81 -14.05
CA HIS A 192 5.97 -3.20 -14.51
C HIS A 192 4.52 -3.64 -14.72
N ALA A 193 3.67 -2.69 -15.11
CA ALA A 193 2.22 -2.89 -15.14
C ALA A 193 1.79 -3.57 -16.45
N LYS A 194 0.86 -4.52 -16.36
CA LYS A 194 0.08 -4.95 -17.52
C LYS A 194 -0.87 -3.81 -17.90
N VAL A 195 -0.84 -3.42 -19.17
CA VAL A 195 -1.85 -2.52 -19.75
C VAL A 195 -2.61 -3.32 -20.80
N ASP A 196 -3.92 -3.44 -20.64
CA ASP A 196 -4.75 -4.27 -21.52
C ASP A 196 -6.20 -3.77 -21.56
N ASN A 197 -7.04 -4.42 -22.34
CA ASN A 197 -8.45 -4.12 -22.43
C ASN A 197 -9.32 -5.13 -21.67
N PHE A 198 -10.47 -4.66 -21.19
CA PHE A 198 -11.58 -5.54 -20.81
C PHE A 198 -12.76 -5.33 -21.75
N ASN A 199 -13.52 -6.40 -21.99
CA ASN A 199 -14.67 -6.38 -22.89
C ASN A 199 -15.96 -6.53 -22.10
N MET A 200 -16.83 -5.53 -22.15
CA MET A 200 -18.15 -5.57 -21.52
C MET A 200 -19.08 -6.64 -22.13
N ALA A 201 -18.79 -7.11 -23.35
CA ALA A 201 -19.55 -8.13 -24.05
C ALA A 201 -19.00 -9.55 -23.83
N ASP A 202 -18.04 -9.76 -22.91
CA ASP A 202 -17.62 -11.12 -22.55
C ASP A 202 -18.81 -11.87 -21.91
N PRO A 203 -19.23 -13.03 -22.44
CA PRO A 203 -20.39 -13.77 -21.93
C PRO A 203 -20.23 -14.24 -20.48
N GLU A 204 -18.99 -14.42 -20.01
CA GLU A 204 -18.67 -14.79 -18.64
C GLU A 204 -18.44 -13.57 -17.72
N GLY A 205 -18.56 -12.36 -18.28
CA GLY A 205 -18.41 -11.08 -17.60
C GLY A 205 -17.03 -10.43 -17.81
N PRO A 206 -16.97 -9.09 -17.85
CA PRO A 206 -15.72 -8.35 -18.05
C PRO A 206 -14.65 -8.64 -17.00
N GLU A 207 -15.05 -9.03 -15.78
CA GLU A 207 -14.16 -9.36 -14.66
C GLU A 207 -13.32 -10.61 -14.91
N ARG A 208 -13.81 -11.55 -15.73
CA ARG A 208 -13.16 -12.86 -15.93
C ARG A 208 -11.72 -12.74 -16.38
N SER A 209 -11.49 -12.01 -17.47
CA SER A 209 -10.15 -11.85 -18.06
C SER A 209 -9.16 -11.19 -17.08
N ILE A 210 -9.69 -10.30 -16.23
CA ILE A 210 -8.94 -9.60 -15.19
C ILE A 210 -8.58 -10.56 -14.07
N ASN A 211 -9.55 -11.29 -13.53
CA ASN A 211 -9.36 -12.30 -12.48
C ASN A 211 -8.38 -13.39 -12.93
N ALA A 212 -8.52 -13.90 -14.15
CA ALA A 212 -7.62 -14.90 -14.73
C ALA A 212 -6.16 -14.38 -14.79
N TRP A 213 -5.98 -13.12 -15.19
CA TRP A 213 -4.65 -12.52 -15.19
C TRP A 213 -4.08 -12.36 -13.77
N VAL A 214 -4.88 -11.91 -12.79
CA VAL A 214 -4.44 -11.77 -11.39
C VAL A 214 -4.09 -13.13 -10.79
N ALA A 215 -4.91 -14.15 -11.04
CA ALA A 215 -4.63 -15.52 -10.64
C ALA A 215 -3.28 -15.98 -11.19
N ASN A 216 -3.05 -15.81 -12.49
CA ASN A 216 -1.76 -16.18 -13.08
C ASN A 216 -0.58 -15.37 -12.50
N ALA A 217 -0.73 -14.05 -12.39
CA ALA A 217 0.31 -13.15 -11.88
C ALA A 217 0.67 -13.43 -10.41
N THR A 218 -0.25 -14.00 -9.64
CA THR A 218 -0.06 -14.35 -8.22
C THR A 218 0.07 -15.85 -7.99
N ARG A 219 0.26 -16.64 -9.06
CA ARG A 219 0.37 -18.12 -9.02
C ARG A 219 -0.80 -18.80 -8.29
N GLY A 220 -2.00 -18.32 -8.52
CA GLY A 220 -3.26 -18.84 -7.98
C GLY A 220 -3.57 -18.37 -6.55
N MET A 221 -2.72 -17.55 -5.92
CA MET A 221 -2.95 -17.12 -4.54
C MET A 221 -4.04 -16.04 -4.41
N ILE A 222 -4.36 -15.34 -5.51
CA ILE A 222 -5.46 -14.38 -5.61
C ILE A 222 -6.26 -14.72 -6.87
N SER A 223 -7.40 -15.38 -6.73
CA SER A 223 -8.23 -15.84 -7.85
C SER A 223 -9.35 -14.86 -8.23
N ASP A 224 -10.03 -14.29 -7.23
CA ASP A 224 -11.29 -13.56 -7.43
C ASP A 224 -11.18 -12.13 -6.89
N ILE A 225 -10.38 -11.32 -7.58
CA ILE A 225 -10.14 -9.93 -7.19
C ILE A 225 -11.38 -9.04 -7.41
N LEU A 226 -12.14 -9.34 -8.45
CA LEU A 226 -13.38 -8.67 -8.85
C LEU A 226 -14.52 -9.68 -8.81
N LYS A 227 -15.61 -9.32 -8.14
CA LYS A 227 -16.85 -10.07 -8.13
C LYS A 227 -17.70 -9.65 -9.31
N LYS A 228 -18.60 -10.54 -9.73
CA LYS A 228 -19.58 -10.25 -10.77
C LYS A 228 -20.37 -8.99 -10.42
N GLY A 229 -20.33 -7.99 -11.30
CA GLY A 229 -21.04 -6.72 -11.13
C GLY A 229 -20.17 -5.59 -10.58
N ASP A 230 -18.93 -5.86 -10.17
CA ASP A 230 -17.96 -4.83 -9.79
C ASP A 230 -17.56 -3.97 -11.01
N VAL A 231 -17.66 -4.52 -12.22
CA VAL A 231 -17.43 -3.81 -13.48
C VAL A 231 -18.76 -3.62 -14.21
N ASN A 232 -19.12 -2.36 -14.44
CA ASN A 232 -20.38 -1.99 -15.06
C ASN A 232 -20.18 -1.15 -16.33
N ILE A 233 -21.27 -0.81 -17.02
CA ILE A 233 -21.23 -0.09 -18.30
C ILE A 233 -20.53 1.27 -18.23
N ASN A 234 -20.53 1.91 -17.06
CA ASN A 234 -19.90 3.21 -16.81
C ASN A 234 -18.41 3.09 -16.47
N THR A 235 -17.89 1.88 -16.26
CA THR A 235 -16.47 1.64 -15.96
C THR A 235 -15.66 1.86 -17.23
N ALA A 236 -14.76 2.84 -17.21
CA ALA A 236 -13.89 3.16 -18.35
C ALA A 236 -12.48 2.57 -18.18
N MET A 237 -12.01 2.55 -16.94
CA MET A 237 -10.66 2.10 -16.61
C MET A 237 -10.64 1.52 -15.20
N ILE A 238 -9.86 0.47 -15.02
CA ILE A 238 -9.59 -0.19 -13.75
C ILE A 238 -8.08 -0.17 -13.56
N ILE A 239 -7.62 0.46 -12.49
CA ILE A 239 -6.21 0.51 -12.09
C ILE A 239 -6.08 -0.30 -10.82
N MET A 240 -5.20 -1.29 -10.80
CA MET A 240 -5.07 -2.19 -9.66
C MET A 240 -3.63 -2.52 -9.32
N ASN A 241 -3.47 -2.85 -8.04
CA ASN A 241 -2.32 -3.56 -7.54
C ASN A 241 -2.81 -4.76 -6.71
N ALA A 242 -2.23 -5.93 -6.96
CA ALA A 242 -2.46 -7.14 -6.19
C ALA A 242 -1.13 -7.63 -5.63
N VAL A 243 -1.06 -7.76 -4.29
CA VAL A 243 0.13 -8.18 -3.58
C VAL A 243 -0.16 -9.42 -2.75
N TYR A 244 0.66 -10.44 -2.98
CA TYR A 244 0.80 -11.61 -2.13
C TYR A 244 2.19 -11.62 -1.51
N LEU A 245 2.24 -11.69 -0.19
CA LEU A 245 3.48 -11.79 0.57
C LEU A 245 3.45 -13.07 1.40
N LYS A 246 4.50 -13.87 1.24
CA LYS A 246 4.83 -14.97 2.12
C LYS A 246 6.31 -14.91 2.46
N ALA A 247 6.62 -14.67 3.74
CA ALA A 247 7.98 -14.51 4.22
C ALA A 247 8.25 -15.44 5.39
N SER A 248 9.48 -15.94 5.49
CA SER A 248 9.96 -16.62 6.69
C SER A 248 10.39 -15.59 7.72
N TRP A 249 10.22 -15.91 9.00
CA TRP A 249 10.85 -15.13 10.06
C TRP A 249 12.38 -15.20 9.95
N ALA A 250 13.06 -14.11 10.30
CA ALA A 250 14.52 -14.12 10.43
C ALA A 250 14.95 -15.07 11.56
N ASP A 251 14.33 -14.91 12.73
CA ASP A 251 14.43 -15.81 13.87
C ASP A 251 13.14 -16.65 13.91
N GLN A 252 13.23 -17.91 13.48
CA GLN A 252 12.07 -18.79 13.37
C GLN A 252 11.63 -19.35 14.72
N PHE A 253 10.32 -19.54 14.86
CA PHE A 253 9.76 -20.21 16.02
C PHE A 253 10.00 -21.71 15.94
N GLU A 254 10.36 -22.32 17.07
CA GLU A 254 10.42 -23.77 17.13
C GLU A 254 8.99 -24.33 17.21
N PRO A 255 8.58 -25.25 16.30
CA PRO A 255 7.19 -25.71 16.25
C PRO A 255 6.69 -26.32 17.57
N TRP A 256 7.56 -27.01 18.32
CA TRP A 256 7.21 -27.62 19.61
C TRP A 256 7.00 -26.61 20.75
N ASN A 257 7.41 -25.35 20.57
CA ASN A 257 7.11 -24.27 21.50
C ASN A 257 5.76 -23.60 21.20
N THR A 258 5.03 -24.04 20.16
CA THR A 258 3.67 -23.58 19.90
C THR A 258 2.69 -24.32 20.79
N GLU A 259 1.99 -23.58 21.64
CA GLU A 259 1.01 -24.15 22.57
C GLU A 259 -0.33 -23.39 22.52
N PRO A 260 -1.47 -24.05 22.81
CA PRO A 260 -2.75 -23.37 22.93
C PRO A 260 -2.73 -22.37 24.10
N LYS A 261 -3.02 -21.09 23.84
CA LYS A 261 -3.15 -20.06 24.90
C LYS A 261 -4.40 -19.20 24.74
N PRO A 262 -4.89 -18.58 25.83
CA PRO A 262 -5.97 -17.60 25.78
C PRO A 262 -5.62 -16.36 24.95
N PHE A 263 -6.52 -15.96 24.05
CA PHE A 263 -6.54 -14.71 23.31
C PHE A 263 -7.81 -13.92 23.65
N TYR A 264 -7.63 -12.67 24.05
CA TYR A 264 -8.71 -11.81 24.54
C TYR A 264 -9.21 -10.93 23.38
N SER A 265 -10.28 -11.37 22.71
CA SER A 265 -10.90 -10.63 21.61
C SER A 265 -11.92 -9.61 22.12
N LEU A 266 -11.92 -8.41 21.54
CA LEU A 266 -12.87 -7.35 21.87
C LEU A 266 -14.34 -7.76 21.60
N ASN A 267 -14.59 -8.56 20.57
CA ASN A 267 -15.94 -8.87 20.09
C ASN A 267 -16.38 -10.31 20.38
N SER A 268 -15.45 -11.20 20.75
CA SER A 268 -15.70 -12.64 20.84
C SER A 268 -15.26 -13.27 22.15
N GLY A 269 -14.91 -12.46 23.15
CA GLY A 269 -14.45 -12.93 24.45
C GLY A 269 -13.10 -13.64 24.39
N VAL A 270 -12.88 -14.58 25.30
CA VAL A 270 -11.64 -15.35 25.39
C VAL A 270 -11.71 -16.55 24.45
N GLN A 271 -10.74 -16.67 23.55
CA GLN A 271 -10.58 -17.81 22.65
C GLN A 271 -9.25 -18.51 22.91
N THR A 272 -9.19 -19.82 22.78
CA THR A 272 -7.91 -20.55 22.83
C THR A 272 -7.33 -20.61 21.41
N ILE A 273 -6.13 -20.08 21.20
CA ILE A 273 -5.46 -20.06 19.90
C ILE A 273 -4.06 -20.68 19.98
N SER A 274 -3.58 -21.27 18.89
CA SER A 274 -2.19 -21.71 18.78
C SER A 274 -1.26 -20.50 18.86
N THR A 275 -0.46 -20.42 19.92
CA THR A 275 0.40 -19.27 20.19
C THR A 275 1.86 -19.70 20.09
N MET A 276 2.59 -19.10 19.15
CA MET A 276 4.00 -19.36 18.94
C MET A 276 4.84 -18.71 20.05
N ASN A 277 5.96 -19.31 20.41
CA ASN A 277 6.87 -18.81 21.45
C ASN A 277 8.33 -19.01 21.04
N ILE A 278 9.16 -17.99 21.30
CA ILE A 278 10.60 -17.99 21.11
C ILE A 278 11.23 -17.18 22.25
N PHE A 279 12.34 -17.68 22.80
CA PHE A 279 13.13 -16.99 23.81
C PHE A 279 14.43 -16.53 23.16
N ASP A 280 14.52 -15.24 22.85
CA ASP A 280 15.70 -14.65 22.20
C ASP A 280 15.87 -13.17 22.58
N ASN A 281 17.00 -12.58 22.20
CA ASN A 281 17.31 -11.17 22.39
C ASN A 281 16.80 -10.34 21.20
N PHE A 282 15.59 -9.79 21.33
CA PHE A 282 15.04 -8.85 20.35
C PHE A 282 15.57 -7.43 20.61
N THR A 283 16.48 -6.94 19.75
CA THR A 283 17.10 -5.60 19.86
C THR A 283 16.44 -4.51 19.02
#